data_AF-A0A2I0WPL2-F1
#
_entry.id   AF-A0A2I0WPL2-F1
#
_cell.length_a   1.000
_cell.length_b   1.000
_cell.length_c   1.000
_cell.angle_alpha   90.00
_cell.angle_beta   90.00
_cell.angle_gamma   90.00
#
_symmetry.space_group_name_H-M   'P 1'
#
loop_
_entity.id
_entity.type
_entity.pdbx_description
1 polymer ?
#
loop_
_entity_poly.entity_id
_entity_poly.type
_entity_poly.pdbx_seq_one_letter_code
_entity_poly.pdbx_strand_id
1 'polypeptide(L)' 'MMCSAVEGTRNVIRVATEAGVRRVVFTFSIGAVTMDPKRGDDVVVDESCWSDIEFYLVD' A
#
# COMPACT_ATOMS: atom_id res chain seq x y z
N MET A 1 -10.75 -9.40 -4.10
CA MET A 1 -10.44 -7.98 -4.33
C MET A 1 -8.95 -7.66 -4.18
N MET A 2 -8.28 -8.14 -3.12
CA MET A 2 -6.84 -7.89 -2.87
C MET A 2 -5.93 -8.35 -4.02
N CYS A 3 -6.12 -9.58 -4.54
CA CYS A 3 -5.33 -10.08 -5.66
C CYS A 3 -5.42 -9.18 -6.92
N SER A 4 -6.61 -8.63 -7.21
CA SER A 4 -6.80 -7.74 -8.36
C SER A 4 -6.05 -6.43 -8.22
N ALA A 5 -5.99 -5.85 -7.01
CA ALA A 5 -5.26 -4.62 -6.73
C ALA A 5 -3.74 -4.82 -6.85
N VAL A 6 -3.23 -5.93 -6.30
CA VAL A 6 -1.79 -6.27 -6.35
C VAL A 6 -1.35 -6.55 -7.78
N GLU A 7 -2.03 -7.46 -8.49
CA GLU A 7 -1.66 -7.86 -9.84
C GLU A 7 -1.89 -6.73 -10.86
N GLY A 8 -2.95 -5.95 -10.70
CA GLY A 8 -3.20 -4.76 -11.52
C GLY A 8 -2.06 -3.73 -11.39
N THR A 9 -1.64 -3.42 -10.17
CA THR A 9 -0.53 -2.48 -9.92
C THR A 9 0.78 -3.02 -10.50
N ARG A 10 1.11 -4.30 -10.26
CA ARG A 10 2.31 -4.94 -10.83
C ARG A 10 2.36 -4.84 -12.35
N ASN A 11 1.24 -5.13 -13.02
CA ASN A 11 1.19 -5.09 -14.47
C ASN A 11 1.42 -3.67 -15.02
N VAL A 12 0.83 -2.64 -14.40
CA VAL A 12 1.02 -1.24 -14.82
C VAL A 12 2.47 -0.81 -14.64
N ILE A 13 3.11 -1.12 -13.51
CA ILE A 13 4.53 -0.79 -13.27
C ILE A 13 5.44 -1.48 -14.30
N ARG A 14 5.17 -2.75 -14.61
CA ARG A 14 5.92 -3.50 -15.63
C ARG A 14 5.82 -2.81 -17.00
N VAL A 15 4.61 -2.51 -17.46
CA VAL A 15 4.39 -1.86 -18.77
C VAL A 15 4.96 -0.45 -18.80
N ALA A 16 4.84 0.33 -17.72
CA ALA A 16 5.42 1.66 -17.63
C ALA A 16 6.95 1.64 -17.78
N THR A 17 7.59 0.62 -17.20
CA THR A 17 9.04 0.39 -17.33
C THR A 17 9.40 0.04 -18.78
N GLU A 18 8.69 -0.90 -19.40
CA GLU A 18 8.88 -1.31 -20.80
C GLU A 18 8.67 -0.14 -21.78
N ALA A 19 7.73 0.76 -21.48
CA ALA A 19 7.44 1.95 -22.28
C ALA A 19 8.39 3.14 -22.04
N GLY A 20 9.37 3.02 -21.13
CA GLY A 20 10.30 4.10 -20.82
C GLY A 20 9.66 5.29 -20.10
N VAL A 21 8.59 5.07 -19.33
CA VAL A 21 7.94 6.12 -18.54
C VAL A 21 8.90 6.66 -17.48
N ARG A 22 9.09 7.98 -17.46
CA ARG A 22 10.02 8.66 -16.54
C ARG A 22 9.59 8.57 -15.07
N ARG A 23 8.29 8.62 -14.79
CA ARG A 23 7.74 8.62 -13.42
C ARG A 23 6.33 8.06 -13.40
N VAL A 24 6.06 7.20 -12.43
CA VAL A 24 4.71 6.74 -12.08
C VAL A 24 4.35 7.31 -10.72
N VAL A 25 3.11 7.78 -10.56
CA VAL A 25 2.53 8.16 -9.26
C VAL A 25 1.44 7.15 -8.94
N PHE A 26 1.62 6.45 -7.83
CA PHE A 26 0.66 5.45 -7.35
C PHE A 26 -0.21 6.06 -6.25
N THR A 27 -1.53 6.09 -6.48
CA THR A 27 -2.49 6.51 -5.46
C THR A 27 -2.77 5.34 -4.54
N PHE A 28 -2.25 5.40 -3.33
CA PHE A 28 -2.59 4.49 -2.24
C PHE A 28 -3.58 5.17 -1.28
N SER A 29 -3.96 4.46 -0.22
CA SER A 29 -4.93 4.94 0.78
C SER A 29 -4.29 5.01 2.17
N ILE A 30 -4.78 5.91 3.01
CA ILE A 30 -4.43 5.99 4.43
C ILE A 30 -4.65 4.65 5.19
N GLY A 31 -5.54 3.79 4.66
CA GLY A 31 -5.72 2.43 5.16
C GLY A 31 -4.45 1.58 5.14
N ALA A 32 -3.47 1.85 4.26
CA ALA A 32 -2.19 1.14 4.29
C ALA A 32 -1.26 1.59 5.43
N VAL A 33 -1.61 2.65 6.15
CA VAL A 33 -0.75 3.31 7.14
C VAL A 33 -1.28 3.18 8.57
N THR A 34 -2.58 3.40 8.81
CA THR A 34 -3.09 3.66 10.17
C THR A 34 -3.69 2.45 10.89
N MET A 35 -3.92 1.33 10.22
CA MET A 35 -4.60 0.17 10.81
C MET A 35 -3.58 -0.78 11.43
N ASP A 36 -3.05 -0.40 12.59
CA ASP A 36 -2.10 -1.19 13.35
C ASP A 36 -2.48 -1.17 14.84
N PRO A 37 -3.17 -2.21 15.34
CA PRO A 37 -3.58 -2.29 16.74
C PRO A 37 -2.41 -2.32 17.74
N LYS A 38 -1.18 -2.59 17.26
CA LYS A 38 0.03 -2.66 18.11
C LYS A 38 0.72 -1.31 18.22
N ARG A 39 0.28 -0.30 17.46
CA ARG A 39 0.84 1.04 17.51
C ARG A 39 0.43 1.74 18.81
N GLY A 40 1.41 2.34 19.49
CA GLY A 40 1.14 3.14 20.68
C GLY A 40 0.38 4.43 20.37
N ASP A 41 -0.46 4.86 21.30
CA ASP A 41 -1.33 6.04 21.15
C ASP A 41 -0.56 7.37 21.01
N ASP A 42 0.70 7.41 21.45
CA ASP A 42 1.60 8.56 21.41
C ASP A 42 2.51 8.59 20.18
N VAL A 43 2.47 7.55 19.34
CA VAL A 43 3.31 7.46 18.15
C VAL A 43 2.80 8.40 17.06
N VAL A 44 3.66 9.32 16.63
CA VAL A 44 3.40 10.18 15.47
C VAL A 44 3.35 9.32 14.21
N VAL A 45 2.24 9.39 13.48
CA VAL A 45 2.08 8.67 12.21
C VAL A 45 2.77 9.46 11.09
N ASP A 46 3.74 8.83 10.44
CA ASP A 46 4.49 9.37 9.30
C ASP A 46 4.51 8.37 8.13
N GLU A 47 5.28 8.68 7.08
CA GLU A 47 5.40 7.85 5.87
C GLU A 47 6.15 6.53 6.09
N SER A 48 6.75 6.31 7.26
CA SER A 48 7.39 5.05 7.62
C SER A 48 6.42 4.03 8.23
N CYS A 49 5.23 4.48 8.63
CA CYS A 49 4.20 3.65 9.26
C CYS A 49 3.48 2.73 8.26
N TRP A 50 3.17 1.51 8.70
CA TRP A 50 2.40 0.52 7.94
C TRP A 50 1.30 -0.10 8.78
N SER A 51 0.18 -0.42 8.15
CA SER A 51 -0.89 -1.20 8.77
C SER A 51 -0.49 -2.65 8.98
N ASP A 52 -1.00 -3.28 10.04
CA ASP A 52 -0.89 -4.71 10.26
C ASP A 52 -1.77 -5.44 9.23
N ILE A 53 -1.17 -6.27 8.38
CA ILE A 53 -1.89 -6.99 7.33
C ILE A 53 -2.92 -7.94 7.93
N GLU A 54 -2.61 -8.55 9.09
CA GLU A 54 -3.51 -9.49 9.75
C GLU A 54 -4.80 -8.83 10.22
N PHE A 55 -4.78 -7.52 10.49
CA PHE A 55 -5.99 -6.75 10.81
C PHE A 55 -7.03 -6.79 9.66
N TYR A 56 -6.57 -6.92 8.42
CA TYR A 56 -7.42 -7.00 7.23
C TYR A 56 -7.77 -8.41 6.79
N LEU A 57 -7.11 -9.43 7.36
CA LEU A 57 -7.29 -10.84 7.01
C LEU A 57 -8.20 -11.59 7.98
N VAL A 58 -8.72 -10.91 9.01
CA VAL A 58 -9.75 -11.46 9.89
C VAL A 58 -11.06 -11.57 9.12
N ASP A 59 -11.65 -12.76 9.09
CA ASP A 59 -13.00 -13.03 8.55
C ASP A 59 -14.08 -12.14 9.20
#